data_AF-A0A920NRV3-F1
#
_entry.id   AF-A0A920NRV3-F1
#
_cell.length_a   1.000
_cell.length_b   1.000
_cell.length_c   1.000
_cell.angle_alpha   90.00
_cell.angle_beta   90.00
_cell.angle_gamma   90.00
#
_symmetry.space_group_name_H-M   'P 1'
#
loop_
_entity.id
_entity.type
_entity.pdbx_description
1 polymer ?
#
loop_
_entity_poly.entity_id
_entity_poly.type
_entity_poly.pdbx_seq_one_letter_code
_entity_poly.pdbx_strand_id
1 'polypeptide(L)' 'MKVFVTGGAGYIGSHITLELLEGGHDVVVYDDLSLGFKENVDSRAHFLEGSTLDKNS' A
#
# COMPACT_ATOMS: atom_id res chain seq x y z
N MET A 1 -8.87 -12.38 3.48
CA MET A 1 -9.47 -11.12 3.98
C MET A 1 -9.01 -9.99 3.07
N LYS A 2 -9.84 -8.96 2.86
CA LYS A 2 -9.43 -7.75 2.13
C LYS A 2 -8.83 -6.73 3.09
N VAL A 3 -7.64 -6.22 2.77
CA VAL A 3 -6.89 -5.29 3.64
C VAL A 3 -6.52 -4.05 2.85
N PHE A 4 -6.81 -2.88 3.42
CA PHE A 4 -6.48 -1.59 2.84
C PHE A 4 -5.33 -0.97 3.65
N VAL A 5 -4.19 -0.76 3.01
CA VAL A 5 -2.96 -0.28 3.65
C VAL A 5 -2.64 1.12 3.13
N THR A 6 -2.77 2.12 3.99
CA THR A 6 -2.29 3.48 3.71
C THR A 6 -0.79 3.58 3.98
N GLY A 7 -0.04 4.31 3.16
CA GLY A 7 1.41 4.44 3.38
C GLY A 7 2.20 3.18 3.00
N GLY A 8 1.62 2.30 2.19
CA GLY A 8 2.20 1.00 1.85
C GLY A 8 3.44 1.07 0.94
N ALA A 9 3.76 2.22 0.36
CA ALA A 9 5.00 2.45 -0.39
C ALA A 9 6.16 2.91 0.51
N GLY A 10 5.89 3.22 1.78
CA GLY A 10 6.88 3.60 2.79
C GLY A 10 7.60 2.40 3.43
N TYR A 11 8.64 2.68 4.23
CA TYR A 11 9.53 1.66 4.82
C TYR A 11 8.79 0.56 5.61
N ILE A 12 7.91 0.94 6.54
CA ILE A 12 7.16 -0.02 7.36
C ILE A 12 5.99 -0.61 6.56
N GLY A 13 5.30 0.23 5.80
CA GLY A 13 4.10 -0.16 5.06
C GLY A 13 4.37 -1.22 3.98
N SER A 14 5.53 -1.17 3.32
CA SER A 14 5.90 -2.16 2.30
C SER A 14 6.13 -3.55 2.90
N HIS A 15 6.78 -3.64 4.06
CA HIS A 15 7.00 -4.91 4.76
C HIS A 15 5.70 -5.48 5.32
N ILE A 16 4.80 -4.63 5.84
CA ILE A 16 3.46 -5.08 6.26
C ILE A 16 2.66 -5.59 5.06
N THR A 17 2.70 -4.89 3.92
CA THR A 17 2.04 -5.31 2.69
C THR A 17 2.54 -6.68 2.24
N LEU A 18 3.86 -6.89 2.27
CA LEU A 18 4.49 -8.17 1.95
C LEU A 18 3.98 -9.29 2.87
N GLU A 19 4.02 -9.10 4.18
CA GLU A 19 3.57 -10.10 5.17
C GLU A 19 2.07 -10.45 4.98
N LEU A 20 1.23 -9.45 4.71
CA LEU A 20 -0.19 -9.69 4.44
C LEU A 20 -0.40 -10.51 3.16
N LEU A 21 0.36 -10.24 2.10
CA LEU A 21 0.30 -11.01 0.87
C LEU A 21 0.77 -12.45 1.07
N GLU A 22 1.86 -12.68 1.82
CA GLU A 22 2.33 -14.01 2.19
C GLU A 22 1.29 -14.78 3.02
N GLY A 23 0.51 -14.08 3.86
CA GLY A 23 -0.64 -14.62 4.57
C GLY A 23 -1.85 -14.96 3.70
N GLY A 24 -1.80 -14.73 2.38
CA GLY A 24 -2.90 -14.99 1.46
C GLY A 24 -4.02 -13.95 1.53
N HIS A 25 -3.73 -12.73 2.01
CA HIS A 25 -4.68 -11.63 2.01
C HIS A 25 -4.72 -10.90 0.66
N ASP A 26 -5.88 -10.34 0.33
CA ASP A 26 -6.08 -9.46 -0.83
C ASP A 26 -5.81 -8.02 -0.36
N VAL A 27 -4.74 -7.41 -0.87
CA VAL A 27 -4.20 -6.15 -0.35
C VAL A 27 -4.33 -5.04 -1.38
N VAL A 28 -4.87 -3.91 -0.94
CA VAL A 28 -4.85 -2.64 -1.67
C VAL A 28 -3.94 -1.66 -0.92
N VAL A 29 -2.93 -1.13 -1.60
CA VAL A 29 -2.05 -0.08 -1.10
C VAL A 29 -2.54 1.27 -1.61
N TYR A 30 -2.69 2.22 -0.69
CA TYR A 30 -3.02 3.62 -0.99
C TYR A 30 -1.92 4.54 -0.47
N ASP A 31 -1.25 5.26 -1.37
CA ASP A 31 -0.09 6.07 -1.03
C ASP A 31 0.06 7.25 -2.00
N ASP A 32 0.50 8.40 -1.51
CA ASP A 32 0.76 9.60 -2.32
C ASP A 32 2.23 9.73 -2.76
N LEU A 33 3.07 8.75 -2.38
CA LEU A 33 4.50 8.69 -2.70
C LEU A 33 5.30 9.90 -2.19
N SER A 34 4.78 10.63 -1.20
CA SER A 34 5.44 11.81 -0.63
C SER A 34 6.82 11.50 -0.02
N LEU A 35 6.95 10.33 0.61
CA LEU A 35 8.19 9.80 1.19
C LEU A 35 8.49 8.34 0.80
N GLY A 36 7.53 7.69 0.14
CA GLY A 36 7.63 6.31 -0.33
C GLY A 36 8.04 6.21 -1.80
N PHE A 37 8.30 4.99 -2.26
CA PHE A 37 8.64 4.71 -3.66
C PHE A 37 7.71 3.61 -4.18
N LYS A 38 7.19 3.78 -5.39
CA LYS A 38 6.25 2.82 -5.99
C LYS A 38 6.89 1.42 -6.14
N GLU A 39 8.20 1.38 -6.34
CA GLU A 39 9.01 0.16 -6.43
C GLU A 39 9.04 -0.65 -5.13
N ASN A 40 8.71 -0.02 -3.98
CA ASN A 40 8.58 -0.72 -2.71
C ASN A 40 7.27 -1.51 -2.58
N VAL A 41 6.29 -1.26 -3.46
CA VAL A 41 5.00 -1.95 -3.44
C VAL A 41 5.14 -3.28 -4.18
N ASP A 42 4.88 -4.39 -3.49
CA ASP A 42 4.85 -5.72 -4.10
C ASP A 42 3.81 -5.76 -5.23
N SER A 43 4.19 -6.31 -6.38
CA SER A 43 3.36 -6.32 -7.60
C SER A 43 2.07 -7.13 -7.47
N ARG A 44 1.94 -7.96 -6.43
CA ARG A 44 0.70 -8.68 -6.11
C ARG A 44 -0.35 -7.78 -5.44
N ALA A 45 0.05 -6.66 -4.82
CA ALA A 45 -0.90 -5.71 -4.25
C ALA A 45 -1.52 -4.82 -5.32
N HIS A 46 -2.78 -4.44 -5.13
CA HIS A 46 -3.41 -3.40 -5.93
C HIS A 46 -2.92 -2.03 -5.46
N PHE A 47 -2.29 -1.26 -6.34
CA PHE A 47 -1.81 0.08 -5.99
C PHE A 47 -2.78 1.17 -6.45
N LEU A 48 -3.14 2.05 -5.53
CA LEU A 48 -3.90 3.27 -5.77
C LEU A 48 -3.06 4.46 -5.31
N GLU A 49 -2.78 5.37 -6.23
CA GLU A 49 -2.05 6.60 -5.90
C GLU A 49 -3.04 7.63 -5.37
N GLY A 50 -2.75 8.21 -4.20
CA GLY A 50 -3.58 9.25 -3.63
C GLY A 50 -3.22 9.62 -2.19
N SER A 51 -3.67 10.79 -1.76
CA SER A 51 -3.38 11.32 -0.44
C SER A 51 -4.59 11.22 0.48
N THR A 52 -4.38 10.75 1.72
CA THR A 52 -5.43 10.68 2.75
C THR A 52 -5.94 12.06 3.19
N LEU A 53 -5.26 13.14 2.78
CA LEU A 53 -5.67 14.52 2.98
C LEU A 53 -6.72 14.99 1.96
N ASP A 54 -6.84 14.32 0.81
CA ASP A 54 -7.86 14.65 -0.20
C ASP A 54 -9.14 13.83 0.02
N LYS A 55 -10.23 14.57 0.25
CA LYS A 55 -11.57 14.03 0.54
C LYS A 55 -12.34 13.61 -0.70
N ASN A 56 -11.82 13.89 -1.90
CA ASN A 56 -12.45 13.54 -3.17
C ASN A 56 -11.78 12.34 -3.86
N SER A 57 -10.81 11.71 -3.19
CA SER A 57 -10.05 10.55 -3.67
C SER A 57 -10.84 9.26 -3.70
#